data_AF-A0A528TX97-F1
#
_entry.id   AF-A0A528TX97-F1
#
_cell.length_a   1.000
_cell.length_b   1.000
_cell.length_c   1.000
_cell.angle_alpha   90.00
_cell.angle_beta   90.00
_cell.angle_gamma   90.00
#
_symmetry.space_group_name_H-M   'P 1'
#
loop_
_entity.id
_entity.type
_entity.pdbx_description
1 polymer ?
#
loop_
_entity_poly.entity_id
_entity_poly.type
_entity_poly.pdbx_seq_one_letter_code
_entity_poly.pdbx_strand_id
1 'polypeptide(L)' 'MSALLSSYLPIVLFIAVAMVVGLALIVAPFLVAYRNPDPEKLSAYECGFNSFDDARMKFDIRFYLVSIL' A
#
# COMPACT_ATOMS: atom_id res chain seq x y z
N MET A 1 1.89 -20.61 31.00
CA MET A 1 2.59 -19.80 29.98
C MET A 1 2.68 -20.51 28.63
N SER A 2 3.16 -21.76 28.58
CA SER A 2 3.24 -22.56 27.34
C SER A 2 1.92 -22.74 26.61
N ALA A 3 0.83 -23.07 27.30
CA ALA A 3 -0.50 -23.22 26.69
C ALA A 3 -1.02 -21.92 26.05
N LEU A 4 -0.70 -20.77 26.63
CA LEU A 4 -1.07 -19.47 26.09
C LEU A 4 -0.30 -19.18 24.79
N LEU A 5 1.03 -19.40 24.78
CA LEU A 5 1.87 -19.26 23.58
C LEU A 5 1.41 -20.18 22.44
N SER A 6 1.03 -21.42 22.73
CA SER A 6 0.52 -22.36 21.73
C SER A 6 -0.76 -21.88 21.06
N SER A 7 -1.60 -21.09 21.75
CA SER A 7 -2.83 -20.53 21.18
C SER A 7 -2.59 -19.34 20.24
N TYR A 8 -1.49 -18.59 20.41
CA TYR A 8 -1.14 -17.47 19.53
C TYR A 8 -0.28 -17.86 18.33
N LEU A 9 0.41 -19.02 18.40
CA LEU A 9 1.24 -19.52 17.32
C LEU A 9 0.51 -19.60 15.96
N PRO A 10 -0.75 -20.08 15.87
CA PRO A 10 -1.49 -20.11 14.61
C PRO A 10 -1.74 -18.70 14.02
N ILE A 11 -1.96 -17.70 14.86
CA ILE A 11 -2.20 -16.32 14.44
C ILE A 11 -0.91 -15.75 13.81
N VAL A 12 0.23 -15.94 14.46
CA VAL A 12 1.53 -15.49 13.94
C VAL A 12 1.85 -16.20 12.63
N LEU A 13 1.61 -17.50 12.53
CA LEU A 13 1.81 -18.26 11.30
C LEU A 13 0.93 -17.72 10.17
N PHE A 14 -0.35 -17.43 10.45
CA PHE A 14 -1.27 -16.87 9.46
C PHE A 14 -0.79 -15.51 8.95
N ILE A 15 -0.36 -14.61 9.85
CA ILE A 15 0.22 -13.31 9.48
C ILE A 15 1.48 -13.53 8.62
N ALA A 16 2.36 -14.46 8.99
CA ALA A 16 3.56 -14.76 8.22
C ALA A 16 3.25 -15.25 6.81
N VAL A 17 2.30 -16.19 6.65
CA VAL A 17 1.88 -16.66 5.33
C VAL A 17 1.24 -15.53 4.52
N ALA A 18 0.36 -14.73 5.12
CA ALA A 18 -0.27 -13.60 4.45
C ALA A 18 0.77 -12.58 3.96
N MET A 19 1.79 -12.27 4.77
CA MET A 19 2.89 -11.41 4.36
C MET A 19 3.70 -12.01 3.21
N VAL A 20 4.04 -13.30 3.28
CA VAL A 20 4.79 -13.99 2.21
C VAL A 20 4.02 -13.94 0.89
N VAL A 21 2.72 -14.22 0.91
CA VAL A 21 1.87 -14.16 -0.29
C VAL A 21 1.76 -12.72 -0.80
N GLY A 22 1.50 -11.76 0.08
CA GLY A 22 1.40 -10.34 -0.31
C GLY A 22 2.69 -9.81 -0.94
N LEU A 23 3.84 -10.11 -0.33
CA LEU A 23 5.14 -9.74 -0.87
C LEU A 23 5.43 -10.44 -2.20
N ALA A 24 5.11 -11.73 -2.32
CA ALA A 24 5.28 -12.45 -3.58
C ALA A 24 4.48 -11.80 -4.72
N LEU A 25 3.22 -11.39 -4.45
CA LEU A 25 2.38 -10.72 -5.44
C LEU A 25 2.88 -9.32 -5.79
N ILE A 26 3.44 -8.57 -4.83
CA ILE A 26 4.07 -7.26 -5.08
C ILE A 26 5.35 -7.43 -5.93
N VAL A 27 6.17 -8.45 -5.65
CA VAL A 27 7.46 -8.67 -6.32
C VAL A 27 7.30 -9.31 -7.71
N ALA A 28 6.33 -10.20 -7.89
CA ALA A 28 6.08 -10.91 -9.14
C ALA A 28 6.06 -10.04 -10.42
N PRO A 29 5.34 -8.90 -10.48
CA PRO A 29 5.33 -8.06 -11.69
C PRO A 29 6.69 -7.46 -12.01
N PHE A 30 7.56 -7.25 -11.01
CA PHE A 30 8.92 -6.80 -11.29
C PHE A 30 9.75 -7.88 -12.01
N LEU A 31 9.44 -9.17 -11.84
CA LEU A 31 10.18 -10.25 -12.50
C LEU A 31 9.59 -10.64 -13.86
N VAL A 32 8.26 -10.61 -13.99
CA VAL A 32 7.55 -11.22 -15.13
C VAL A 32 6.90 -10.18 -16.07
N ALA A 33 6.56 -8.98 -15.59
CA ALA A 33 5.80 -8.03 -16.41
C ALA A 33 6.67 -7.36 -17.48
N TYR A 34 6.08 -7.11 -18.65
CA TYR A 34 6.68 -6.31 -19.70
C TYR A 34 6.89 -4.86 -19.25
N ARG A 35 8.09 -4.31 -19.47
CA ARG A 35 8.48 -2.97 -19.05
C ARG A 35 8.72 -2.07 -20.26
N ASN A 36 7.88 -1.04 -20.42
CA ASN A 36 8.06 0.00 -21.42
C ASN A 36 7.76 1.39 -20.83
N PRO A 37 8.68 1.92 -19.98
CA PRO A 37 8.53 3.22 -19.36
C PRO A 37 8.74 4.33 -20.40
N ASP A 38 7.86 5.32 -20.38
CA ASP A 38 8.01 6.57 -21.12
C ASP A 38 7.58 7.75 -20.23
N PRO A 39 7.98 8.99 -20.56
CA PRO A 39 7.71 10.14 -19.71
C PRO A 39 6.23 10.38 -19.40
N GLU A 40 5.35 10.05 -20.36
CA GLU A 40 3.90 10.25 -20.20
C GLU A 40 3.28 9.18 -19.29
N LYS A 41 3.71 7.91 -19.40
CA LYS A 41 3.27 6.86 -18.46
C LYS A 41 3.73 7.09 -17.01
N LEU A 42 4.80 7.86 -16.83
CA LEU A 42 5.39 8.17 -15.53
C LEU A 42 4.92 9.53 -14.98
N SER A 43 4.15 10.31 -15.75
CA SER A 43 3.62 11.59 -15.30
C SER A 43 2.40 11.39 -14.38
N ALA A 44 2.08 12.41 -13.59
CA ALA A 44 0.86 12.40 -12.80
C ALA A 44 -0.37 12.47 -13.73
N TYR A 45 -1.39 11.67 -13.44
CA TYR A 45 -2.63 11.70 -14.20
C TYR A 45 -3.40 13.00 -13.94
N GLU A 46 -3.54 13.84 -14.98
CA GLU A 46 -4.36 15.06 -14.95
C GLU A 46 -5.05 15.26 -16.32
N CYS A 47 -5.80 14.25 -16.79
CA CYS A 47 -6.56 14.30 -18.04
C CYS A 47 -5.76 14.75 -19.29
N GLY A 48 -4.45 14.46 -19.33
CA GLY A 48 -3.55 14.85 -20.43
C GLY A 48 -2.97 16.27 -20.32
N PHE A 49 -3.15 16.93 -19.17
CA PHE A 49 -2.56 18.22 -18.85
C PHE A 49 -1.42 18.09 -17.84
N ASN A 50 -0.60 19.14 -17.74
CA ASN A 50 0.33 19.27 -16.62
C ASN A 50 -0.44 19.65 -15.36
N SER A 51 0.03 19.19 -14.20
CA SER A 51 -0.53 19.58 -12.90
C SER A 51 -0.54 21.11 -12.76
N PHE A 52 -1.72 21.68 -12.55
CA PHE A 52 -1.93 23.12 -12.56
C PHE A 52 -1.57 23.82 -11.25
N ASP A 53 -1.73 23.13 -10.11
CA ASP A 53 -1.65 23.72 -8.77
C ASP A 53 -0.73 22.93 -7.83
N ASP A 54 -0.30 23.58 -6.74
CA ASP A 54 0.41 22.94 -5.64
C ASP A 54 -0.54 21.95 -4.92
N ALA A 55 -0.08 20.71 -4.73
CA ALA A 55 -0.82 19.67 -4.00
C ALA A 55 -0.99 19.98 -2.49
N ARG A 56 -0.39 21.06 -2.00
CA ARG A 56 -0.43 21.49 -0.59
C ARG A 56 -1.70 22.27 -0.26
N MET A 57 -2.82 21.55 -0.20
CA MET A 57 -4.09 22.07 0.31
C MET A 57 -4.30 21.74 1.80
N LYS A 58 -5.06 22.57 2.51
CA LYS A 58 -5.47 22.28 3.90
C LYS A 58 -6.46 21.10 3.87
N PHE A 59 -6.12 20.03 4.60
CA PHE A 59 -7.05 18.93 4.82
C PHE A 59 -8.14 19.31 5.83
N ASP A 60 -9.29 18.67 5.71
CA ASP A 60 -10.43 18.91 6.58
C ASP A 60 -10.16 18.41 8.01
N ILE A 61 -10.46 19.22 9.02
CA ILE A 61 -10.31 18.87 10.44
C ILE A 61 -11.16 17.65 10.83
N ARG A 62 -12.22 17.35 10.08
CA ARG A 62 -13.10 16.19 10.31
C ARG A 62 -12.33 14.87 10.26
N PHE A 63 -11.30 14.73 9.41
CA PHE A 63 -10.47 13.51 9.40
C PHE A 63 -9.75 13.28 10.73
N TYR A 64 -9.31 14.37 11.38
CA TYR A 64 -8.72 14.32 12.70
C TYR A 64 -9.75 13.97 13.79
N LEU A 65 -10.92 14.63 13.77
CA LEU A 65 -11.98 14.39 14.75
C LEU A 65 -12.54 12.97 14.69
N VAL A 66 -12.62 12.36 13.50
CA VAL A 66 -13.02 10.95 13.35
C VAL A 66 -11.93 10.00 13.86
N SER A 67 -10.65 10.33 13.69
CA SER A 67 -9.56 9.44 14.09
C SER A 67 -9.33 9.39 15.61
N ILE A 68 -9.78 10.40 16.36
CA ILE A 68 -9.63 10.48 17.83
C ILE A 68 -10.86 10.01 18.61
N LEU A 69 -12.03 9.88 17.94
CA LEU A 69 -13.28 9.40 18.54
C LEU A 69 -13.35 7.87 18.53
#